data_AF-A0A6J1VVV9-F1
#
_entry.id   AF-A0A6J1VVV9-F1
#
_cell.length_a   1.000
_cell.length_b   1.000
_cell.length_c   1.000
_cell.angle_alpha   90.00
_cell.angle_beta   90.00
_cell.angle_gamma   90.00
#
_symmetry.space_group_name_H-M   'P 1'
#
loop_
_entity.id
_entity.type
_entity.pdbx_description
1 polymer ?
#
loop_
_entity_poly.entity_id
_entity_poly.type
_entity_poly.pdbx_seq_one_letter_code
_entity_poly.pdbx_strand_id
1 'polypeptide(L)'
;MKDLLWSKEDSRRFYQEHSGRFFYQRLVEFMSSGPMRVYILAHEEAITRWRRLMGPTKVYRARHTAPESIRGSLGLTDTRNSVHGSDSAASASKEIAFFFPDFSEEEWHQREEPQLRRETVGPSEVIHCHLKDGAG
;
A
#
# COMPACT_ATOMS: atom_id res chain seq x y z
N MET A 1 -6.66 2.52 8.11
CA MET A 1 -5.31 1.90 8.04
C MET A 1 -5.24 0.68 8.94
N LYS A 2 -4.21 -0.16 8.79
CA LYS A 2 -3.97 -1.30 9.68
C LYS A 2 -2.46 -1.45 9.94
N ASP A 3 -2.10 -1.61 11.20
CA ASP A 3 -0.75 -2.03 11.60
C ASP A 3 -0.69 -3.56 11.62
N LEU A 4 0.35 -4.12 11.02
CA LEU A 4 0.51 -5.56 10.83
C LEU A 4 1.92 -6.00 11.24
N LEU A 5 1.99 -7.19 11.82
CA LEU A 5 3.22 -7.94 12.00
C LEU A 5 2.98 -9.34 11.45
N TRP A 6 3.48 -9.60 10.25
CA TRP A 6 3.22 -10.86 9.56
C TRP A 6 4.19 -11.97 9.95
N SER A 7 3.64 -13.16 10.13
CA SER A 7 4.44 -14.38 10.13
C SER A 7 4.89 -14.73 8.70
N LYS A 8 5.82 -15.68 8.59
CA LYS A 8 6.18 -16.27 7.30
C LYS A 8 4.98 -16.95 6.63
N GLU A 9 4.03 -17.48 7.40
CA GLU A 9 2.85 -18.15 6.86
C GLU A 9 1.88 -17.16 6.21
N ASP A 10 1.60 -16.03 6.88
CA ASP A 10 0.80 -14.94 6.31
C ASP A 10 1.40 -14.43 4.99
N SER A 11 2.72 -14.22 4.99
CA SER A 11 3.45 -13.75 3.81
C SER A 11 3.40 -14.76 2.65
N ARG A 12 3.44 -16.07 2.94
CA ARG A 12 3.29 -17.13 1.92
C ARG A 12 1.88 -17.15 1.35
N ARG A 13 0.86 -17.00 2.19
CA ARG A 13 -0.54 -16.94 1.76
C ARG A 13 -0.77 -15.76 0.82
N PHE A 14 -0.21 -14.59 1.14
CA PHE A 14 -0.31 -13.41 0.29
C PHE A 14 0.40 -13.59 -1.06
N TYR A 15 1.63 -14.12 -1.06
CA TYR A 15 2.42 -14.30 -2.29
C TYR A 15 2.23 -15.66 -2.97
N GLN A 16 1.13 -16.37 -2.69
CA GLN A 16 0.92 -17.72 -3.22
C GLN A 16 1.01 -17.79 -4.76
N GLU A 17 0.53 -16.76 -5.46
CA GLU A 17 0.63 -16.62 -6.93
C GLU A 17 2.08 -16.53 -7.45
N HIS A 18 3.06 -16.30 -6.57
CA HIS A 18 4.48 -16.26 -6.88
C HIS A 18 5.23 -17.51 -6.43
N SER A 19 4.53 -18.52 -5.89
CA SER A 19 5.15 -19.79 -5.53
C SER A 19 5.93 -20.39 -6.69
N GLY A 20 7.14 -20.89 -6.41
CA GLY A 20 8.06 -21.44 -7.42
C GLY A 20 8.89 -20.40 -8.19
N ARG A 21 8.61 -19.09 -8.07
CA ARG A 21 9.48 -18.05 -8.67
C ARG A 21 10.75 -17.88 -7.84
N PHE A 22 11.88 -17.62 -8.50
CA PHE A 22 13.20 -17.51 -7.84
C PHE A 22 13.27 -16.44 -6.74
N PHE A 23 12.39 -15.44 -6.77
CA PHE A 23 12.33 -14.34 -5.80
C PHE A 23 11.30 -14.58 -4.68
N TYR A 24 10.48 -15.63 -4.75
CA TYR A 24 9.39 -15.89 -3.80
C TYR A 24 9.85 -15.92 -2.35
N GLN A 25 10.89 -16.70 -2.06
CA GLN A 25 11.42 -16.84 -0.71
C GLN A 25 11.90 -15.50 -0.13
N ARG A 26 12.52 -14.65 -0.97
CA ARG A 26 12.95 -13.31 -0.55
C ARG A 26 11.77 -12.40 -0.22
N LEU A 27 10.65 -12.51 -0.94
CA LEU A 27 9.45 -11.75 -0.63
C LEU A 27 8.85 -12.18 0.72
N VAL A 28 8.76 -13.49 0.96
CA VAL A 28 8.26 -14.05 2.22
C VAL A 28 9.14 -13.61 3.40
N GLU A 29 10.45 -13.73 3.26
CA GLU A 29 11.40 -13.33 4.30
C GLU A 29 11.36 -11.83 4.58
N PHE A 30 11.22 -11.00 3.54
CA PHE A 30 11.18 -9.56 3.72
C PHE A 30 9.88 -9.10 4.39
N MET A 31 8.72 -9.56 3.93
CA MET A 31 7.44 -9.15 4.52
C MET A 31 7.23 -9.64 5.95
N SER A 32 7.90 -10.72 6.35
CA SER A 32 7.86 -11.21 7.74
C SER A 32 9.00 -10.69 8.62
N SER A 33 9.84 -9.77 8.11
CA SER A 33 11.02 -9.31 8.85
C SER A 33 10.76 -8.21 9.88
N GLY A 34 9.54 -7.64 9.91
CA GLY A 34 9.22 -6.55 10.82
C GLY A 34 7.79 -6.03 10.66
N PRO A 35 7.43 -5.00 11.46
CA PRO A 35 6.12 -4.39 11.37
C PRO A 35 5.94 -3.64 10.05
N MET A 36 4.71 -3.63 9.55
CA MET A 36 4.29 -2.88 8.37
C MET A 36 2.96 -2.17 8.63
N ARG A 37 2.68 -1.16 7.81
CA ARG A 37 1.43 -0.43 7.85
C ARG A 37 0.76 -0.45 6.50
N VAL A 38 -0.52 -0.78 6.49
CA VAL A 38 -1.33 -0.90 5.27
C VAL A 38 -2.39 0.19 5.25
N TYR A 39 -2.55 0.78 4.08
CA TYR A 39 -3.47 1.89 3.84
C TYR A 39 -4.36 1.58 2.64
N ILE A 40 -5.61 2.02 2.71
CA ILE A 40 -6.47 2.23 1.54
C ILE A 40 -6.33 3.72 1.21
N LEU A 41 -5.88 4.03 0.00
CA LEU A 41 -5.71 5.40 -0.47
C LEU A 41 -6.78 5.70 -1.52
N ALA A 42 -7.49 6.81 -1.34
CA ALA A 42 -8.53 7.26 -2.26
C ALA A 42 -8.19 8.62 -2.86
N HIS A 43 -8.29 8.70 -4.18
CA HIS A 43 -8.15 9.90 -4.98
C HIS A 43 -8.59 9.56 -6.41
N GLU A 44 -9.03 10.56 -7.18
CA GLU A 44 -9.11 10.41 -8.64
C GLU A 44 -7.71 10.04 -9.20
N GLU A 45 -7.60 8.97 -9.97
CA GLU A 45 -6.29 8.43 -10.40
C GLU A 45 -5.37 7.96 -9.25
N ALA A 46 -5.93 7.48 -8.13
CA ALA A 46 -5.17 7.06 -6.94
C ALA A 46 -3.99 6.14 -7.26
N ILE A 47 -4.22 5.10 -8.07
CA ILE A 47 -3.18 4.13 -8.46
C ILE A 47 -2.04 4.85 -9.20
N THR A 48 -2.37 5.60 -10.25
CA THR A 48 -1.40 6.33 -11.07
C THR A 48 -0.60 7.32 -10.21
N ARG A 49 -1.28 8.08 -9.36
CA ARG A 49 -0.67 9.09 -8.48
C ARG A 49 0.25 8.44 -7.44
N TRP A 50 -0.21 7.40 -6.76
CA TRP A 50 0.60 6.67 -5.79
C TRP A 50 1.83 6.05 -6.45
N ARG A 51 1.67 5.41 -7.61
CA ARG A 51 2.79 4.84 -8.36
C ARG A 51 3.82 5.88 -8.81
N ARG A 52 3.36 7.07 -9.19
CA ARG A 52 4.25 8.20 -9.50
C ARG A 52 5.04 8.63 -8.27
N LEU A 53 4.39 8.74 -7.11
CA LEU A 53 5.04 9.13 -5.85
C LEU A 53 6.05 8.08 -5.36
N MET A 54 5.72 6.79 -5.50
CA MET A 54 6.64 5.70 -5.21
C MET A 54 7.89 5.75 -6.11
N GLY A 55 7.68 5.97 -7.41
CA GLY A 55 8.70 5.91 -8.45
C GLY A 55 9.04 4.49 -8.91
N PRO A 56 10.04 4.33 -9.79
CA PRO A 56 10.39 3.04 -10.40
C PRO A 56 10.72 1.94 -9.38
N THR A 57 10.29 0.71 -9.64
CA THR A 57 10.54 -0.44 -8.73
C THR A 57 12.02 -0.71 -8.49
N LYS A 58 12.86 -0.52 -9.53
CA LYS A 58 14.31 -0.68 -9.45
C LYS A 58 14.91 0.54 -8.78
N VAL A 59 15.48 0.38 -7.59
CA VAL A 59 15.98 1.50 -6.77
C VAL A 59 17.04 2.31 -7.51
N TYR A 60 17.97 1.66 -8.20
CA TYR A 60 18.95 2.34 -9.04
C TYR A 60 18.28 3.26 -10.09
N ARG A 61 17.26 2.75 -10.79
CA ARG A 61 16.50 3.55 -11.78
C ARG A 61 15.76 4.70 -11.10
N ALA A 62 15.16 4.47 -9.93
CA ALA A 62 14.47 5.51 -9.17
C ALA A 62 15.44 6.64 -8.77
N ARG A 63 16.61 6.31 -8.22
CA ARG A 63 17.65 7.28 -7.87
C ARG A 63 18.09 8.16 -9.05
N HIS A 64 18.14 7.60 -10.25
CA HIS A 64 18.55 8.35 -11.45
C HIS A 64 17.43 9.14 -12.11
N THR A 65 16.21 8.60 -12.16
CA THR A 65 15.11 9.18 -12.96
C THR A 65 14.07 9.93 -12.13
N ALA A 66 14.00 9.66 -10.84
CA ALA A 66 13.07 10.27 -9.90
C ALA A 66 13.66 10.26 -8.47
N PRO A 67 14.79 10.96 -8.20
CA PRO A 67 15.47 10.92 -6.90
C PRO A 67 14.58 11.35 -5.73
N GLU A 68 13.64 12.26 -5.98
CA GLU A 68 12.67 12.75 -4.99
C GLU A 68 11.51 11.77 -4.72
N SER A 69 11.40 10.67 -5.48
CA SER A 69 10.40 9.65 -5.21
C SER A 69 10.74 8.89 -3.92
N ILE A 70 9.74 8.21 -3.33
CA ILE A 70 9.97 7.43 -2.10
C ILE A 70 11.06 6.37 -2.31
N ARG A 71 11.05 5.66 -3.46
CA ARG A 71 12.06 4.67 -3.80
C ARG A 71 13.42 5.28 -4.14
N GLY A 72 13.45 6.47 -4.73
CA GLY A 72 14.68 7.21 -5.01
C GLY A 72 15.40 7.61 -3.72
N SER A 73 14.65 8.18 -2.79
CA SER A 73 15.16 8.73 -1.53
C SER A 73 15.43 7.67 -0.45
N LEU A 74 14.55 6.67 -0.30
CA LEU A 74 14.59 5.73 0.83
C LEU A 74 14.89 4.28 0.42
N GLY A 75 14.86 3.95 -0.86
CA GLY A 75 15.08 2.58 -1.32
C GLY A 75 16.50 2.10 -1.07
N LEU A 76 16.65 0.87 -0.57
CA LEU A 76 17.94 0.24 -0.31
C LEU A 76 18.32 -0.75 -1.42
N THR A 77 17.39 -1.63 -1.79
CA THR A 77 17.57 -2.66 -2.82
C THR A 77 16.26 -2.88 -3.58
N ASP A 78 16.29 -3.65 -4.67
CA ASP A 78 15.09 -3.97 -5.44
C ASP A 78 14.01 -4.70 -4.63
N THR A 79 14.39 -5.46 -3.60
CA THR A 79 13.46 -6.13 -2.68
C THR A 79 13.12 -5.27 -1.46
N ARG A 80 14.00 -4.35 -1.07
CA ARG A 80 13.82 -3.40 0.05
C ARG A 80 13.69 -1.98 -0.49
N ASN A 81 12.61 -1.74 -1.24
CA ASN A 81 12.33 -0.46 -1.91
C ASN A 81 11.26 0.37 -1.17
N SER A 82 11.15 0.19 0.14
CA SER A 82 10.37 1.00 1.08
C SER A 82 8.84 0.91 0.99
N VAL A 83 8.25 0.87 -0.21
CA VAL A 83 6.78 0.95 -0.39
C VAL A 83 6.25 0.03 -1.49
N HIS A 84 5.07 -0.53 -1.22
CA HIS A 84 4.24 -1.29 -2.16
C HIS A 84 3.05 -0.43 -2.64
N GLY A 85 2.49 -0.78 -3.79
CA GLY A 85 1.24 -0.24 -4.26
C GLY A 85 0.75 -1.02 -5.47
N SER A 86 -0.56 -1.26 -5.48
CA SER A 86 -1.27 -1.93 -6.56
C SER A 86 -0.93 -1.31 -7.93
N ASP A 87 -0.91 -2.14 -8.99
CA ASP A 87 -0.58 -1.71 -10.35
C ASP A 87 -1.80 -1.49 -11.24
N SER A 88 -2.97 -1.95 -10.80
CA SER A 88 -4.22 -1.94 -11.54
C SER A 88 -5.40 -1.93 -10.57
N ALA A 89 -6.58 -1.54 -11.06
CA ALA A 89 -7.81 -1.59 -10.27
C ALA A 89 -8.10 -3.02 -9.80
N ALA A 90 -7.88 -4.01 -10.67
CA ALA A 90 -8.06 -5.42 -10.34
C ALA A 90 -7.12 -5.90 -9.21
N SER A 91 -5.84 -5.50 -9.23
CA SER A 91 -4.93 -5.84 -8.13
C SER A 91 -5.28 -5.08 -6.85
N ALA A 92 -5.72 -3.82 -6.96
CA ALA A 92 -6.16 -3.02 -5.82
C ALA A 92 -7.36 -3.65 -5.12
N SER A 93 -8.41 -4.05 -5.85
CA SER A 93 -9.59 -4.71 -5.25
C SER A 93 -9.22 -6.02 -4.54
N LYS A 94 -8.34 -6.84 -5.14
CA LYS A 94 -7.86 -8.07 -4.51
C LYS A 94 -7.06 -7.80 -3.23
N GLU A 95 -6.13 -6.84 -3.27
CA GLU A 95 -5.31 -6.46 -2.12
C GLU A 95 -6.18 -5.88 -1.00
N ILE A 96 -7.11 -4.97 -1.32
CA ILE A 96 -8.04 -4.38 -0.35
C ILE A 96 -8.87 -5.48 0.33
N ALA A 97 -9.48 -6.39 -0.44
CA ALA A 97 -10.26 -7.50 0.11
C ALA A 97 -9.42 -8.45 0.98
N PHE A 98 -8.14 -8.62 0.67
CA PHE A 98 -7.23 -9.44 1.48
C PHE A 98 -6.90 -8.79 2.83
N PHE A 99 -6.56 -7.50 2.83
CA PHE A 99 -6.10 -6.79 4.03
C PHE A 99 -7.25 -6.27 4.90
N PHE A 100 -8.38 -5.92 4.28
CA PHE A 100 -9.56 -5.31 4.87
C PHE A 100 -10.83 -6.02 4.36
N PRO A 101 -11.07 -7.27 4.79
CA PRO A 101 -12.23 -8.05 4.33
C PRO A 101 -13.58 -7.38 4.66
N ASP A 102 -13.61 -6.55 5.70
CA ASP A 102 -14.81 -5.81 6.13
C ASP A 102 -14.93 -4.42 5.49
N PHE A 103 -14.04 -4.06 4.55
CA PHE A 103 -14.13 -2.78 3.84
C PHE A 103 -15.17 -2.86 2.72
N SER A 104 -16.14 -1.94 2.76
CA SER A 104 -17.12 -1.73 1.69
C SER A 104 -16.84 -0.42 0.97
N GLU A 105 -16.44 -0.51 -0.29
CA GLU A 105 -16.20 0.66 -1.14
C GLU A 105 -17.49 1.48 -1.34
N GLU A 106 -18.63 0.81 -1.47
CA GLU A 106 -19.94 1.45 -1.61
C GLU A 106 -20.29 2.27 -0.36
N GLU A 107 -20.15 1.68 0.84
CA GLU A 107 -20.42 2.40 2.08
C GLU A 107 -19.46 3.60 2.24
N TRP A 108 -18.19 3.41 1.88
CA TRP A 108 -17.20 4.48 1.93
C TRP A 108 -17.57 5.65 1.02
N HIS A 109 -17.96 5.39 -0.24
CA HIS A 109 -18.40 6.43 -1.18
C HIS A 109 -19.69 7.14 -0.74
N GLN A 110 -20.62 6.41 -0.12
CA GLN A 110 -21.89 6.99 0.31
C GLN A 110 -21.76 7.82 1.59
N ARG A 111 -20.90 7.40 2.52
CA ARG A 111 -20.88 7.95 3.88
C ARG A 111 -19.63 8.77 4.18
N GLU A 112 -18.46 8.32 3.76
CA GLU A 112 -17.17 8.89 4.18
C GLU A 112 -16.60 9.87 3.15
N GLU A 113 -16.59 9.50 1.86
CA GLU A 113 -16.05 10.33 0.76
C GLU A 113 -16.64 11.75 0.70
N PRO A 114 -17.96 11.95 0.82
CA PRO A 114 -18.55 13.27 0.71
C PRO A 114 -18.16 14.20 1.86
N GLN A 115 -17.81 13.65 3.02
CA GLN A 115 -17.34 14.42 4.17
C GLN A 115 -15.92 14.93 3.91
N LEU A 116 -15.05 14.06 3.38
CA LEU A 116 -13.67 14.38 3.03
C LEU A 116 -13.56 15.44 1.92
N ARG A 117 -14.53 15.53 1.00
CA ARG A 117 -14.58 16.62 0.00
C ARG A 117 -15.02 17.97 0.56
N ARG A 118 -15.84 17.97 1.61
CA ARG A 118 -16.40 19.19 2.21
C ARG A 118 -15.41 19.87 3.14
N GLU A 119 -14.53 19.09 3.75
CA GLU A 119 -13.39 19.60 4.49
C GLU A 119 -12.35 20.13 3.50
N THR A 120 -12.44 21.42 3.15
CA THR A 120 -11.31 22.12 2.51
C THR A 120 -10.13 22.08 3.48
N VAL A 121 -9.21 21.13 3.25
CA VAL A 121 -7.92 21.09 3.92
C VAL A 121 -7.18 22.38 3.52
N GLY A 122 -7.12 23.33 4.46
CA GLY A 122 -6.18 24.46 4.37
C GLY A 122 -4.74 23.93 4.24
N PRO A 123 -3.77 24.76 3.86
CA PRO A 123 -2.45 24.31 3.38
C PRO A 123 -1.55 23.56 4.40
N SER A 124 -2.07 23.11 5.53
CA SER A 124 -1.33 22.32 6.52
C SER A 124 -2.19 21.19 7.09
N GLU A 125 -1.64 19.98 7.01
CA GLU A 125 -1.91 18.81 7.86
C GLU A 125 -3.30 18.15 7.80
N VAL A 126 -3.32 16.87 7.40
CA VAL A 126 -3.80 15.69 8.15
C VAL A 126 -4.18 14.59 7.14
N ILE A 127 -3.41 13.50 7.12
CA ILE A 127 -3.86 12.25 6.49
C ILE A 127 -4.89 11.64 7.45
N HIS A 128 -6.18 11.78 7.15
CA HIS A 128 -7.24 11.16 7.94
C HIS A 128 -7.16 9.64 7.79
N CYS A 129 -6.75 8.96 8.85
CA CYS A 129 -6.81 7.52 8.96
C CYS A 129 -8.00 7.13 9.83
N HIS A 130 -9.07 6.64 9.21
CA HIS A 130 -10.16 6.02 9.95
C HIS A 130 -9.70 4.66 10.49
N LEU A 131 -9.63 4.56 11.81
CA LEU A 131 -9.59 3.31 12.57
C LEU A 131 -11.05 2.97 12.84
N LYS A 132 -11.56 1.89 12.25
CA LYS A 132 -12.75 1.25 12.82
C LYS A 132 -12.25 0.45 14.02
N ASP A 133 -12.49 0.97 15.22
CA ASP A 133 -12.34 0.18 16.43
C ASP A 133 -13.27 -1.03 16.30
N GLY A 134 -12.66 -2.22 16.34
CA GLY A 134 -13.40 -3.48 16.33
C GLY A 134 -14.30 -3.55 17.56
N ALA A 135 -15.60 -3.50 17.35
CA ALA A 135 -16.59 -3.88 18.34
C ALA A 135 -16.91 -5.37 18.16
N GLY A 136 -16.72 -6.16 19.21
CA GLY A 136 -17.23 -7.54 19.34
C GLY A 136 -16.15 -8.59 19.56
#